data_AF-A0A1G0A798-F1
#
_entry.id   AF-A0A1G0A798-F1
#
_cell.length_a   1.000
_cell.length_b   1.000
_cell.length_c   1.000
_cell.angle_alpha   90.00
_cell.angle_beta   90.00
_cell.angle_gamma   90.00
#
_symmetry.space_group_name_H-M   'P 1'
#
loop_
_entity.id
_entity.type
_entity.pdbx_description
1 polymer ?
#
loop_
_entity_poly.entity_id
_entity_poly.type
_entity_poly.pdbx_seq_one_letter_code
_entity_poly.pdbx_strand_id
1 'polypeptide(L)'
;MDENERISLRLEKEHLELIDAFLGENSSYTNRSQLVRDAVMSFIQTIREGGNTVTLRIPRYFLELIDHLVGEGYFLSREHAIVRAIEEWFSADRVKEIRGHRQEIDTMTGRVLPVSTGEKDGVIPR
;
A
#
# COMPACT_ATOMS: atom_id res chain seq x y z
N MET A 1 -36.85 -4.72 6.40
CA MET A 1 -36.88 -5.67 5.27
C MET A 1 -35.50 -6.26 5.20
N ASP A 2 -35.34 -7.53 5.57
CA ASP A 2 -34.05 -8.23 5.42
C ASP A 2 -34.01 -8.91 4.04
N GLU A 3 -33.54 -8.18 3.04
CA GLU A 3 -33.21 -8.73 1.72
C GLU A 3 -31.87 -9.46 1.81
N ASN A 4 -31.89 -10.62 2.47
CA ASN A 4 -30.71 -11.45 2.67
C ASN A 4 -30.44 -12.29 1.41
N GLU A 5 -29.82 -11.67 0.40
CA GLU A 5 -29.52 -12.30 -0.88
C GLU A 5 -28.52 -13.47 -0.74
N ARG A 6 -28.79 -14.57 -1.46
CA ARG A 6 -27.92 -15.76 -1.46
C ARG A 6 -27.01 -15.79 -2.67
N ILE A 7 -25.72 -15.58 -2.44
CA ILE A 7 -24.66 -15.91 -3.39
C ILE A 7 -24.34 -17.41 -3.39
N SER A 8 -24.00 -17.96 -4.55
CA SER A 8 -23.49 -19.33 -4.71
C SER A 8 -22.17 -19.28 -5.49
N LEU A 9 -21.08 -19.67 -4.83
CA LEU A 9 -19.72 -19.58 -5.38
C LEU A 9 -19.17 -20.97 -5.65
N ARG A 10 -18.52 -21.18 -6.80
CA ARG A 10 -17.73 -22.37 -7.06
C ARG A 10 -16.29 -22.10 -6.67
N LEU A 11 -15.77 -22.91 -5.75
CA LEU A 11 -14.38 -22.88 -5.30
C LEU A 11 -13.72 -24.24 -5.58
N GLU A 12 -12.41 -24.22 -5.79
CA GLU A 12 -11.62 -25.44 -5.81
C GLU A 12 -11.52 -26.04 -4.40
N LYS A 13 -11.31 -27.36 -4.33
CA LYS A 13 -11.30 -28.11 -3.07
C LYS A 13 -10.23 -27.60 -2.11
N GLU A 14 -9.05 -27.27 -2.63
CA GLU A 14 -7.91 -26.74 -1.87
C GLU A 14 -8.25 -25.39 -1.21
N HIS A 15 -8.92 -24.48 -1.94
CA HIS A 15 -9.36 -23.19 -1.39
C HIS A 15 -10.43 -23.37 -0.30
N LEU A 16 -11.30 -24.38 -0.42
CA LEU A 16 -12.29 -24.70 0.61
C LEU A 16 -11.61 -25.22 1.90
N GLU A 17 -10.59 -26.08 1.74
CA GLU A 17 -9.81 -26.65 2.84
C GLU A 17 -8.97 -25.59 3.58
N LEU A 18 -8.40 -24.62 2.86
CA LEU A 18 -7.72 -23.47 3.47
C LEU A 18 -8.68 -22.61 4.31
N ILE A 19 -9.90 -22.37 3.82
CA ILE A 19 -10.95 -21.66 4.57
C ILE A 19 -11.35 -22.44 5.84
N ASP A 20 -11.50 -23.77 5.73
CA ASP A 20 -11.85 -24.61 6.88
C ASP A 20 -10.75 -24.67 7.94
N ALA A 21 -9.49 -24.80 7.53
CA ALA A 21 -8.35 -24.75 8.44
C ALA A 21 -8.29 -23.40 9.19
N PHE A 22 -8.44 -22.28 8.47
CA PHE A 22 -8.44 -20.95 9.06
C PHE A 22 -9.58 -20.75 10.08
N LEU A 23 -10.78 -21.27 9.80
CA LEU A 23 -11.91 -21.26 10.75
C LEU A 23 -11.67 -22.15 11.96
N GLY A 24 -11.00 -23.30 11.80
CA GLY A 24 -10.62 -24.18 12.90
C GLY A 24 -9.61 -23.55 13.86
N GLU A 25 -8.70 -22.73 13.35
CA GLU A 25 -7.69 -22.01 14.14
C GLU A 25 -8.22 -20.71 14.78
N ASN A 26 -9.24 -20.07 14.18
CA ASN A 26 -9.70 -18.73 14.58
C ASN A 26 -11.17 -18.72 15.02
N SER A 27 -11.40 -18.87 16.34
CA SER A 27 -12.74 -18.86 16.95
C SER A 27 -13.53 -17.54 16.84
N SER A 28 -12.94 -16.50 16.23
CA SER A 28 -13.61 -15.22 15.96
C SER A 28 -14.66 -15.30 14.84
N TYR A 29 -14.62 -16.34 14.00
CA TYR A 29 -15.53 -16.53 12.87
C TYR A 29 -16.43 -17.74 13.09
N THR A 30 -17.75 -17.53 13.11
CA THR A 30 -18.71 -18.59 13.44
C THR A 30 -19.02 -19.50 12.25
N ASN A 31 -18.84 -19.03 11.01
CA ASN A 31 -19.08 -19.83 9.80
C ASN A 31 -18.37 -19.24 8.55
N ARG A 32 -18.22 -20.08 7.52
CA ARG A 32 -17.64 -19.71 6.20
C ARG A 32 -18.30 -18.48 5.57
N SER A 33 -19.63 -18.37 5.66
CA SER A 33 -20.38 -17.27 5.02
C SER A 33 -20.08 -15.91 5.67
N GLN A 34 -19.83 -15.89 6.98
CA GLN A 34 -19.39 -14.70 7.71
C GLN A 34 -17.98 -14.30 7.25
N LEU A 35 -17.02 -15.23 7.29
CA LEU A 35 -15.64 -14.97 6.82
C LEU A 35 -15.62 -14.46 5.38
N VAL A 36 -16.36 -15.09 4.46
CA VAL A 36 -16.42 -14.66 3.05
C VAL A 36 -17.08 -13.28 2.91
N ARG A 37 -18.14 -12.98 3.66
CA ARG A 37 -18.78 -11.65 3.65
C ARG A 37 -17.80 -10.58 4.14
N ASP A 38 -17.13 -10.81 5.25
CA ASP A 38 -16.20 -9.86 5.87
C ASP A 38 -14.96 -9.65 4.97
N ALA A 39 -14.42 -10.72 4.38
CA ALA A 39 -13.31 -10.66 3.43
C ALA A 39 -13.69 -9.90 2.14
N VAL A 40 -14.87 -10.16 1.57
CA VAL A 40 -15.37 -9.43 0.39
C VAL A 40 -15.61 -7.96 0.72
N MET A 41 -16.18 -7.64 1.89
CA MET A 41 -16.42 -6.26 2.29
C MET A 41 -15.10 -5.51 2.51
N SER A 42 -14.13 -6.12 3.20
CA SER A 42 -12.80 -5.55 3.42
C SER A 42 -12.02 -5.36 2.11
N PHE A 43 -12.12 -6.30 1.17
CA PHE A 43 -11.55 -6.17 -0.17
C PHE A 43 -12.19 -5.02 -0.98
N ILE A 44 -13.52 -4.90 -0.94
CA ILE A 44 -14.25 -3.80 -1.57
C ILE A 44 -13.88 -2.45 -0.93
N GLN A 45 -13.77 -2.37 0.40
CA GLN A 45 -13.30 -1.17 1.10
C GLN A 45 -11.89 -0.78 0.65
N THR A 46 -10.96 -1.74 0.64
CA THR A 46 -9.57 -1.54 0.18
C THR A 46 -9.50 -0.98 -1.25
N ILE A 47 -10.37 -1.45 -2.16
CA ILE A 47 -10.44 -0.93 -3.53
C ILE A 47 -11.09 0.47 -3.57
N ARG A 48 -12.15 0.71 -2.80
CA ARG A 48 -12.92 1.97 -2.82
C ARG A 48 -12.21 3.13 -2.11
N GLU A 49 -11.38 2.84 -1.11
CA GLU A 49 -10.50 3.81 -0.45
C GLU A 49 -9.33 4.25 -1.37
N GLY A 50 -9.09 3.48 -2.43
CA GLY A 50 -8.04 3.74 -3.43
C GLY A 50 -6.69 3.19 -3.01
N GLY A 51 -5.86 2.83 -4.00
CA GLY A 51 -4.56 2.15 -3.81
C GLY A 51 -3.45 2.96 -3.13
N ASN A 52 -3.81 3.99 -2.34
CA ASN A 52 -2.90 4.83 -1.56
C ASN A 52 -2.84 4.38 -0.08
N THR A 53 -3.72 3.48 0.36
CA THR A 53 -3.67 2.88 1.71
C THR A 53 -2.54 1.86 1.80
N VAL A 54 -1.61 2.06 2.75
CA VAL A 54 -0.44 1.18 2.96
C VAL A 54 -0.46 0.61 4.37
N THR A 55 -0.59 -0.72 4.48
CA THR A 55 -0.41 -1.43 5.75
C THR A 55 1.08 -1.61 6.05
N LEU A 56 1.55 -1.11 7.19
CA LEU A 56 2.95 -1.07 7.55
C LEU A 56 3.18 -1.54 9.01
N ARG A 57 4.28 -2.28 9.24
CA ARG A 57 4.68 -2.75 10.57
C ARG A 57 5.73 -1.81 11.15
N ILE A 58 5.36 -1.04 12.16
CA ILE A 58 6.26 -0.11 12.86
C ILE A 58 6.83 -0.80 14.11
N PRO A 59 8.13 -0.66 14.44
CA PRO A 59 8.66 -1.07 15.73
C PRO A 59 7.96 -0.35 16.89
N ARG A 60 7.62 -1.07 17.95
CA ARG A 60 6.80 -0.58 19.08
C ARG A 60 7.26 0.77 19.64
N TYR A 61 8.57 0.98 19.79
CA TYR A 61 9.16 2.23 20.26
C TYR A 61 8.71 3.47 19.46
N PHE A 62 8.68 3.38 18.12
CA PHE A 62 8.24 4.50 17.28
C PHE A 62 6.73 4.71 17.35
N LEU A 63 5.94 3.65 17.55
CA LEU A 63 4.49 3.78 17.75
C LEU A 63 4.18 4.50 19.07
N GLU A 64 4.88 4.16 20.16
CA GLU A 64 4.76 4.83 21.46
C GLU A 64 5.22 6.31 21.38
N LEU A 65 6.26 6.61 20.60
CA LEU A 65 6.69 7.99 20.33
C LEU A 65 5.65 8.79 19.52
N ILE A 66 5.07 8.20 18.47
CA ILE A 66 4.00 8.82 17.69
C ILE A 66 2.77 9.10 18.58
N ASP A 67 2.40 8.15 19.44
CA ASP A 67 1.29 8.31 20.39
C ASP A 67 1.53 9.46 21.37
N HIS A 68 2.76 9.60 21.88
CA HIS A 68 3.11 10.72 22.75
C HIS A 68 3.00 12.06 22.03
N LEU A 69 3.53 12.19 20.81
CA LEU A 69 3.48 13.42 20.02
C LEU A 69 2.07 13.80 19.56
N VAL A 70 1.20 12.81 19.29
CA VAL A 70 -0.24 13.02 19.05
C VAL A 70 -0.93 13.49 20.34
N GLY A 71 -0.63 12.88 21.48
CA GLY A 71 -1.17 13.26 22.80
C GLY A 71 -0.77 14.66 23.25
N GLU A 72 0.42 15.13 22.88
CA GLU A 72 0.89 16.51 23.09
C GLU A 72 0.34 17.51 22.06
N GLY A 73 -0.38 17.04 21.03
CA GLY A 73 -1.02 17.89 20.01
C GLY A 73 -0.12 18.33 18.86
N TYR A 74 1.11 17.81 18.74
CA TYR A 74 1.98 18.07 17.58
C TYR A 74 1.40 17.51 16.27
N PHE A 75 0.59 16.44 16.36
CA PHE A 75 -0.10 15.86 15.21
C PHE A 75 -1.57 15.55 15.53
N LEU A 76 -2.44 15.76 14.53
CA LEU A 76 -3.88 15.52 14.63
C LEU A 76 -4.25 14.03 14.80
N SER A 77 -3.41 13.13 14.29
CA SER A 77 -3.57 11.68 14.38
C SER A 77 -2.24 10.96 14.12
N ARG A 78 -2.19 9.64 14.39
CA ARG A 78 -1.06 8.77 14.01
C ARG A 78 -0.78 8.83 12.51
N GLU A 79 -1.84 8.82 11.71
CA GLU A 79 -1.77 8.90 10.24
C GLU A 79 -1.17 10.22 9.80
N HIS A 80 -1.61 11.34 10.40
CA HIS A 80 -1.03 12.65 10.13
C HIS A 80 0.46 12.70 10.47
N ALA A 81 0.90 12.12 11.59
CA ALA A 81 2.32 12.04 11.94
C ALA A 81 3.13 11.25 10.88
N ILE A 82 2.60 10.11 10.44
CA ILE A 82 3.26 9.26 9.42
C ILE A 82 3.30 9.97 8.06
N VAL A 83 2.20 10.57 7.61
CA VAL A 83 2.14 11.31 6.34
C VAL A 83 3.12 12.49 6.35
N ARG A 84 3.16 13.28 7.44
CA ARG A 84 4.11 14.40 7.57
C ARG A 84 5.57 13.94 7.50
N ALA A 85 5.93 12.83 8.14
CA ALA A 85 7.26 12.25 8.05
C ALA A 85 7.61 11.77 6.63
N ILE A 86 6.64 11.21 5.90
CA ILE A 86 6.79 10.83 4.49
C ILE A 86 6.98 12.07 3.60
N GLU A 87 6.16 13.11 3.77
CA GLU A 87 6.29 14.39 3.04
C GLU A 87 7.66 15.05 3.25
N GLU A 88 8.14 15.08 4.49
CA GLU A 88 9.46 15.63 4.82
C GLU A 88 10.60 14.81 4.18
N TRP A 89 10.50 13.48 4.20
CA TRP A 89 11.50 12.59 3.62
C TRP A 89 11.54 12.66 2.09
N PHE A 90 10.38 12.72 1.43
CA PHE A 90 10.26 12.83 -0.03
C PHE A 90 10.26 14.30 -0.52
N SER A 91 10.68 15.24 0.31
CA SER A 91 10.87 16.64 -0.07
C SER A 91 11.84 16.79 -1.26
N ALA A 92 11.61 17.82 -2.06
CA ALA A 92 12.23 17.96 -3.38
C ALA A 92 13.77 18.01 -3.36
N ASP A 93 14.38 18.40 -2.24
CA ASP A 93 15.83 18.49 -2.12
C ASP A 93 16.46 17.11 -1.83
N ARG A 94 15.89 16.29 -0.93
CA ARG A 94 16.34 14.89 -0.76
C ARG A 94 16.11 14.03 -2.01
N VAL A 95 15.02 14.28 -2.75
CA VAL A 95 14.75 13.57 -4.01
C VAL A 95 15.76 13.95 -5.11
N LYS A 96 16.32 15.17 -5.10
CA LYS A 96 17.43 15.56 -5.99
C LYS A 96 18.73 14.86 -5.60
N GLU A 97 19.08 14.81 -4.31
CA GLU A 97 20.27 14.11 -3.82
C GLU A 97 20.26 12.63 -4.22
N ILE A 98 19.13 11.93 -4.03
CA ILE A 98 18.99 10.52 -4.42
C ILE A 98 19.13 10.33 -5.94
N ARG A 99 18.65 11.28 -6.78
CA ARG A 99 18.88 11.23 -8.23
C ARG A 99 20.34 11.51 -8.61
N GLY A 100 21.01 12.44 -7.92
CA GLY A 100 22.43 12.74 -8.09
C GLY A 100 23.30 11.52 -7.82
N HIS A 101 23.13 10.89 -6.65
CA HIS A 101 23.85 9.65 -6.32
C HIS A 101 23.56 8.50 -7.28
N ARG A 102 22.35 8.43 -7.84
CA ARG A 102 22.04 7.42 -8.87
C ARG A 102 22.78 7.69 -10.19
N GLN A 103 22.93 8.95 -10.60
CA GLN A 103 23.78 9.32 -11.74
C GLN A 103 25.26 9.04 -11.49
N GLU A 104 25.77 9.29 -10.28
CA GLU A 104 27.14 8.94 -9.89
C GLU A 104 27.37 7.43 -9.95
N ILE A 105 26.43 6.63 -9.42
CA ILE A 105 26.50 5.16 -9.44
C ILE A 105 26.39 4.61 -10.87
N ASP A 106 25.48 5.10 -11.72
CA ASP A 106 25.39 4.68 -13.12
C ASP A 106 26.68 5.05 -13.91
N THR A 107 27.31 6.18 -13.58
CA THR A 107 28.58 6.62 -14.17
C THR A 107 29.76 5.73 -13.72
N MET A 108 29.79 5.30 -12.45
CA MET A 108 30.81 4.39 -11.92
C MET A 108 30.60 2.93 -12.31
N THR A 109 29.37 2.49 -12.59
CA THR A 109 29.05 1.10 -12.95
C THR A 109 29.08 0.82 -14.46
N GLY A 110 29.48 1.80 -15.28
CA GLY A 110 29.88 1.57 -16.67
C GLY A 110 28.74 1.27 -17.65
N ARG A 111 27.48 1.51 -17.29
CA ARG A 111 26.36 1.48 -18.25
C ARG A 111 26.29 2.78 -19.03
N VAL A 112 27.08 2.83 -20.11
CA VAL A 112 27.07 3.91 -21.10
C VAL A 112 25.64 4.13 -21.60
N LEU A 113 25.07 5.31 -21.33
CA LEU A 113 23.86 5.76 -22.01
C LEU A 113 24.19 5.94 -23.51
N PRO A 114 23.43 5.33 -24.43
CA PRO A 114 23.51 5.72 -25.83
C PRO A 114 22.97 7.15 -25.95
N VAL A 115 23.88 8.12 -25.99
CA VAL A 115 23.54 9.50 -26.35
C VAL A 115 23.04 9.46 -27.79
N SER A 116 21.72 9.57 -27.96
CA SER A 116 21.09 9.54 -29.27
C SER A 116 21.40 10.86 -30.01
N THR A 117 22.56 10.90 -30.67
CA THR A 117 22.87 11.85 -31.73
C THR A 117 21.87 11.57 -32.86
N GLY A 118 20.77 12.31 -32.88
CA GLY A 118 19.57 11.92 -33.60
C GLY A 118 19.53 12.33 -35.07
N GLU A 119 18.46 11.92 -35.75
CA GLU A 119 17.88 12.66 -36.88
C GLU A 119 16.35 12.47 -36.97
N LYS A 120 15.66 13.61 -37.05
CA LYS A 120 14.48 13.97 -37.86
C LYS A 120 13.11 13.26 -37.79
N ASP A 121 12.12 14.16 -37.94
CA ASP A 121 10.79 14.08 -38.56
C ASP A 121 9.57 13.48 -37.82
N GLY A 122 8.47 14.24 -37.84
CA GLY A 122 7.19 13.89 -37.19
C GLY A 122 6.27 15.06 -36.77
N VAL A 123 5.90 15.96 -37.70
CA VAL A 123 4.92 17.08 -37.52
C VAL A 123 3.47 16.57 -37.44
N ILE A 124 2.41 17.23 -36.91
CA ILE A 124 1.99 18.63 -36.61
C ILE A 124 0.95 18.59 -35.41
N PRO A 125 0.18 19.64 -34.94
CA PRO A 125 -0.10 21.01 -35.45
C PRO A 125 -0.08 22.16 -34.40
N ARG A 126 -0.47 23.37 -34.89
CA ARG A 126 -0.64 24.66 -34.20
C ARG A 126 -1.84 24.72 -33.25
#